data_AF-A0AAD7ZME0-F1
#
_entry.id   AF-A0AAD7ZME0-F1
#
_cell.length_a   1.000
_cell.length_b   1.000
_cell.length_c   1.000
_cell.angle_alpha   90.00
_cell.angle_beta   90.00
_cell.angle_gamma   90.00
#
_symmetry.space_group_name_H-M   'P 1'
#
loop_
_entity.id
_entity.type
_entity.pdbx_description
1 polymer ?
#
loop_
_entity_poly.entity_id
_entity_poly.type
_entity_poly.pdbx_seq_one_letter_code
_entity_poly.pdbx_strand_id
1 'polypeptide(L)'
;VKITDAKQELEKHDEKINKVKQKMMIIEDGIFADFCSRIGVPNIRTYEGVDFRKYEERVEEKNRIKTLHFRIVNEIEYEQERLNSLKVASRLGEERNKLKNNLKEKEAELSNAKKIEKNTLKQLNTMKEKLKNLKYSLLEENKVLEEVKENIKTTSVKLENKYLVRNSLQMKLEHFDNVLHNLLLQCKMENLELPLVKGSVDEIDETESSVYESSPGSENRYYGKMRIEINFGVLRSALRKSSNVEASLNQMKSEIQDIKKRIRDINPNMKVAEEFDKIQDLLADLQTKLNRSGNILEGLIDQVYKELHNSNDGRALLTLENYEEPYLGGVKYSVQVPGKKCIAMDCLSAGEAAMASLAFLFTLNR
;
A
#
# COMPACT_ATOMS: atom_id res chain seq x y z
N VAL A 1 -145.14 46.58 -2.05
CA VAL A 1 -145.03 47.87 -1.34
C VAL A 1 -143.64 48.10 -0.77
N LYS A 2 -143.03 47.18 0.00
CA LYS A 2 -141.68 47.40 0.58
C LYS A 2 -140.49 47.57 -0.39
N ILE A 3 -140.59 47.12 -1.65
CA ILE A 3 -139.50 47.21 -2.65
C ILE A 3 -139.51 48.55 -3.41
N THR A 4 -140.66 49.19 -3.57
CA THR A 4 -140.79 50.49 -4.24
C THR A 4 -140.31 51.63 -3.37
N ASP A 5 -140.56 51.55 -2.06
CA ASP A 5 -140.11 52.56 -1.09
C ASP A 5 -138.58 52.53 -0.93
N ALA A 6 -137.98 51.33 -0.93
CA ALA A 6 -136.53 51.17 -0.92
C ALA A 6 -135.84 51.70 -2.20
N LYS A 7 -136.51 51.67 -3.35
CA LYS A 7 -135.98 52.25 -4.61
C LYS A 7 -136.01 53.78 -4.58
N GLN A 8 -137.05 54.39 -4.03
CA GLN A 8 -137.11 55.85 -3.88
C GLN A 8 -136.12 56.36 -2.82
N GLU A 9 -135.88 55.60 -1.75
CA GLU A 9 -134.80 55.90 -0.80
C GLU A 9 -133.43 55.81 -1.49
N LEU A 10 -133.19 54.78 -2.33
CA LEU A 10 -131.97 54.65 -3.14
C LEU A 10 -131.78 55.84 -4.09
N GLU A 11 -132.80 56.28 -4.81
CA GLU A 11 -132.71 57.47 -5.68
C GLU A 11 -132.39 58.75 -4.89
N LYS A 12 -133.01 58.94 -3.72
CA LYS A 12 -132.68 60.08 -2.84
C LYS A 12 -131.26 59.99 -2.30
N HIS A 13 -130.78 58.79 -1.99
CA HIS A 13 -129.40 58.57 -1.60
C HIS A 13 -128.44 58.84 -2.77
N ASP A 14 -128.77 58.42 -3.99
CA ASP A 14 -128.00 58.71 -5.20
C ASP A 14 -127.95 60.21 -5.51
N GLU A 15 -129.05 60.94 -5.33
CA GLU A 15 -129.09 62.40 -5.46
C GLU A 15 -128.21 63.09 -4.40
N LYS A 16 -128.24 62.61 -3.15
CA LYS A 16 -127.37 63.13 -2.08
C LYS A 16 -125.90 62.82 -2.38
N ILE A 17 -125.60 61.61 -2.86
CA ILE A 17 -124.26 61.21 -3.29
C ILE A 17 -123.79 62.11 -4.44
N ASN A 18 -124.64 62.42 -5.41
CA ASN A 18 -124.29 63.31 -6.53
C ASN A 18 -124.04 64.74 -6.08
N LYS A 19 -124.83 65.28 -5.15
CA LYS A 19 -124.57 66.60 -4.55
C LYS A 19 -123.26 66.65 -3.77
N VAL A 20 -122.95 65.60 -3.01
CA VAL A 20 -121.69 65.50 -2.28
C VAL A 20 -120.52 65.36 -3.25
N LYS A 21 -120.64 64.55 -4.31
CA LYS A 21 -119.64 64.45 -5.39
C LYS A 21 -119.38 65.81 -6.05
N GLN A 22 -120.41 66.58 -6.39
CA GLN A 22 -120.24 67.92 -6.98
C GLN A 22 -119.53 68.89 -6.03
N LYS A 23 -119.82 68.86 -4.74
CA LYS A 23 -119.10 69.66 -3.74
C LYS A 23 -117.64 69.24 -3.62
N MET A 24 -117.38 67.94 -3.63
CA MET A 24 -116.03 67.39 -3.65
C MET A 24 -115.28 67.84 -4.91
N MET A 25 -115.96 67.89 -6.06
CA MET A 25 -115.35 68.35 -7.31
C MET A 25 -114.89 69.81 -7.25
N ILE A 26 -115.72 70.70 -6.71
CA ILE A 26 -115.40 72.13 -6.58
C ILE A 26 -114.23 72.35 -5.59
N ILE A 27 -114.20 71.56 -4.51
CA ILE A 27 -113.13 71.63 -3.51
C ILE A 27 -111.81 71.10 -4.09
N GLU A 28 -111.84 69.99 -4.82
CA GLU A 28 -110.67 69.44 -5.53
C GLU A 28 -110.09 70.45 -6.53
N ASP A 29 -110.95 71.04 -7.37
CA ASP A 29 -110.51 71.98 -8.41
C ASP A 29 -109.91 73.26 -7.76
N GLY A 30 -110.39 73.66 -6.58
CA GLY A 30 -109.83 74.77 -5.79
C GLY A 30 -108.49 74.45 -5.12
N ILE A 31 -108.33 73.25 -4.55
CA ILE A 31 -107.07 72.82 -3.90
C ILE A 31 -105.96 72.59 -4.93
N PHE A 32 -106.30 72.05 -6.10
CA PHE A 32 -105.33 71.69 -7.14
C PHE A 32 -105.17 72.74 -8.25
N ALA A 33 -105.79 73.93 -8.14
CA ALA A 33 -105.72 74.99 -9.16
C ALA A 33 -104.27 75.41 -9.50
N ASP A 34 -103.43 75.60 -8.48
CA ASP A 34 -102.03 75.98 -8.64
C ASP A 34 -101.21 74.87 -9.30
N PHE A 35 -101.49 73.61 -8.97
CA PHE A 35 -100.84 72.43 -9.54
C PHE A 35 -101.23 72.20 -11.01
N CYS A 36 -102.53 72.33 -11.31
CA CYS A 36 -103.09 72.21 -12.65
C CYS A 36 -102.52 73.30 -13.58
N SER A 37 -102.38 74.53 -13.08
CA SER A 37 -101.76 75.64 -13.81
C SER A 37 -100.26 75.42 -14.08
N ARG A 38 -99.53 74.77 -13.17
CA ARG A 38 -98.09 74.51 -13.31
C ARG A 38 -97.78 73.39 -14.31
N ILE A 39 -98.65 72.38 -14.43
CA ILE A 39 -98.46 71.23 -15.33
C ILE A 39 -99.19 71.43 -16.66
N GLY A 40 -100.14 72.37 -16.74
CA GLY A 40 -100.86 72.70 -17.97
C GLY A 40 -102.04 71.78 -18.26
N VAL A 41 -102.73 71.29 -17.22
CA VAL A 41 -103.89 70.39 -17.33
C VAL A 41 -105.14 71.08 -16.76
N PRO A 42 -106.34 70.97 -17.37
CA PRO A 42 -107.50 71.74 -16.95
C PRO A 42 -108.02 71.42 -15.54
N ASN A 43 -108.05 70.13 -15.17
CA ASN A 43 -108.51 69.63 -13.85
C ASN A 43 -107.72 68.39 -13.44
N ILE A 44 -107.54 68.15 -12.14
CA ILE A 44 -106.78 67.02 -11.58
C ILE A 44 -107.26 65.65 -12.11
N ARG A 45 -108.55 65.52 -12.39
CA ARG A 45 -109.17 64.29 -12.95
C ARG A 45 -108.63 63.90 -14.33
N THR A 46 -108.21 64.87 -15.15
CA THR A 46 -107.63 64.58 -16.48
C THR A 46 -106.21 64.05 -16.38
N TYR A 47 -105.44 64.56 -15.42
CA TYR A 47 -104.11 64.07 -15.07
C TYR A 47 -104.17 62.66 -14.46
N GLU A 48 -105.09 62.42 -13.52
CA GLU A 48 -105.35 61.09 -12.93
C GLU A 48 -105.93 60.09 -13.96
N GLY A 49 -106.66 60.59 -14.96
CA GLY A 49 -107.31 59.74 -15.96
C GLY A 49 -106.38 59.25 -17.07
N VAL A 50 -105.59 60.13 -17.68
CA VAL A 50 -104.85 59.82 -18.91
C VAL A 50 -103.34 59.74 -18.69
N ASP A 51 -102.76 60.72 -18.01
CA ASP A 51 -101.30 60.78 -17.84
C ASP A 51 -100.82 59.86 -16.72
N PHE A 52 -101.60 59.71 -15.65
CA PHE A 52 -101.34 58.72 -14.60
C PHE A 52 -101.42 57.29 -15.14
N ARG A 53 -102.39 56.95 -16.00
CA ARG A 53 -102.46 55.62 -16.65
C ARG A 53 -101.26 55.36 -17.55
N LYS A 54 -100.86 56.32 -18.39
CA LYS A 54 -99.64 56.19 -19.22
C LYS A 54 -98.37 56.05 -18.37
N TYR A 55 -98.32 56.70 -17.22
CA TYR A 55 -97.22 56.55 -16.27
C TYR A 55 -97.21 55.14 -15.65
N GLU A 56 -98.37 54.64 -15.23
CA GLU A 56 -98.55 53.29 -14.70
C GLU A 56 -98.13 52.23 -15.73
N GLU A 57 -98.59 52.35 -16.99
CA GLU A 57 -98.18 51.49 -18.11
C GLU A 57 -96.66 51.53 -18.36
N ARG A 58 -96.02 52.71 -18.29
CA ARG A 58 -94.55 52.82 -18.43
C ARG A 58 -93.80 52.18 -17.27
N VAL A 59 -94.32 52.27 -16.06
CA VAL A 59 -93.73 51.65 -14.88
C VAL A 59 -93.87 50.13 -14.98
N GLU A 60 -95.02 49.63 -15.40
CA GLU A 60 -95.25 48.21 -15.67
C GLU A 60 -94.30 47.70 -16.76
N GLU A 61 -94.18 48.40 -17.88
CA GLU A 61 -93.26 47.98 -18.96
C GLU A 61 -91.80 48.05 -18.50
N LYS A 62 -91.41 49.08 -17.75
CA LYS A 62 -90.08 49.16 -17.15
C LYS A 62 -89.82 48.03 -16.16
N ASN A 63 -90.82 47.64 -15.37
CA ASN A 63 -90.71 46.50 -14.45
C ASN A 63 -90.64 45.18 -15.21
N ARG A 64 -91.40 45.03 -16.29
CA ARG A 64 -91.34 43.89 -17.20
C ARG A 64 -89.95 43.76 -17.81
N ILE A 65 -89.41 44.84 -18.38
CA ILE A 65 -88.04 44.88 -18.92
C ILE A 65 -87.01 44.57 -17.83
N LYS A 66 -87.14 45.13 -16.63
CA LYS A 66 -86.24 44.81 -15.50
C LYS A 66 -86.28 43.33 -15.13
N THR A 67 -87.46 42.73 -15.15
CA THR A 67 -87.65 41.31 -14.81
C THR A 67 -87.03 40.42 -15.90
N LEU A 68 -87.21 40.79 -17.17
CA LEU A 68 -86.57 40.12 -18.31
C LEU A 68 -85.05 40.29 -18.27
N HIS A 69 -84.56 41.49 -17.98
CA HIS A 69 -83.14 41.76 -17.82
C HIS A 69 -82.53 40.91 -16.68
N PHE A 70 -83.18 40.88 -15.52
CA PHE A 70 -82.73 40.06 -14.40
C PHE A 70 -82.70 38.57 -14.76
N ARG A 71 -83.70 38.08 -15.49
CA ARG A 71 -83.71 36.69 -15.98
C ARG A 71 -82.53 36.42 -16.92
N ILE A 72 -82.31 37.28 -17.91
CA ILE A 72 -81.22 37.13 -18.88
C ILE A 72 -79.86 37.20 -18.19
N VAL A 73 -79.67 38.12 -17.24
CA VAL A 73 -78.41 38.22 -16.48
C VAL A 73 -78.16 36.95 -15.68
N ASN A 74 -79.15 36.45 -14.94
CA ASN A 74 -78.99 35.20 -14.20
C ASN A 74 -78.71 34.00 -15.12
N GLU A 75 -79.32 33.97 -16.31
CA GLU A 75 -79.09 32.91 -17.29
C GLU A 75 -77.68 33.00 -17.89
N ILE A 76 -77.18 34.21 -18.15
CA ILE A 76 -75.80 34.45 -18.56
C ILE A 76 -74.83 34.05 -17.45
N GLU A 77 -75.08 34.44 -16.20
CA GLU A 77 -74.24 34.09 -15.04
C GLU A 77 -74.19 32.57 -14.86
N TYR A 78 -75.32 31.89 -14.94
CA TYR A 78 -75.40 30.43 -14.89
C TYR A 78 -74.58 29.76 -16.00
N GLU A 79 -74.73 30.21 -17.26
CA GLU A 79 -73.97 29.66 -18.38
C GLU A 79 -72.47 29.99 -18.30
N GLN A 80 -72.10 31.14 -17.73
CA GLN A 80 -70.70 31.49 -17.45
C GLN A 80 -70.10 30.58 -16.39
N GLU A 81 -70.79 30.33 -15.28
CA GLU A 81 -70.37 29.38 -14.24
C GLU A 81 -70.25 27.96 -14.79
N ARG A 82 -71.24 27.54 -15.59
CA ARG A 82 -71.23 26.24 -16.27
C ARG A 82 -70.04 26.12 -17.22
N LEU A 83 -69.77 27.12 -18.05
CA LEU A 83 -68.60 27.13 -18.94
C LEU A 83 -67.28 27.08 -18.15
N ASN A 84 -67.19 27.81 -17.04
CA ASN A 84 -66.00 27.82 -16.20
C ASN A 84 -65.76 26.44 -15.55
N SER A 85 -66.80 25.79 -15.02
CA SER A 85 -66.69 24.44 -14.47
C SER A 85 -66.26 23.42 -15.54
N LEU A 86 -66.79 23.56 -16.76
CA LEU A 86 -66.44 22.69 -17.88
C LEU A 86 -64.99 22.90 -18.36
N LYS A 87 -64.52 24.16 -18.38
CA LYS A 87 -63.10 24.49 -18.64
C LYS A 87 -62.19 23.88 -17.59
N VAL A 88 -62.53 23.99 -16.30
CA VAL A 88 -61.75 23.36 -15.21
C VAL A 88 -61.72 21.84 -15.37
N ALA A 89 -62.85 21.21 -15.67
CA ALA A 89 -62.92 19.76 -15.91
C ALA A 89 -62.06 19.32 -17.09
N SER A 90 -62.04 20.08 -18.20
CA SER A 90 -61.20 19.79 -19.36
C SER A 90 -59.70 19.89 -19.02
N ARG A 91 -59.28 20.92 -18.28
CA ARG A 91 -57.89 21.09 -17.82
C ARG A 91 -57.44 19.94 -16.91
N LEU A 92 -58.28 19.58 -15.93
CA LEU A 92 -58.03 18.43 -15.07
C LEU A 92 -57.96 17.12 -15.86
N GLY A 93 -58.77 16.97 -16.91
CA GLY A 93 -58.72 15.83 -17.82
C GLY A 93 -57.39 15.73 -18.58
N GLU A 94 -56.89 16.85 -19.10
CA GLU A 94 -55.59 16.92 -19.77
C GLU A 94 -54.44 16.63 -18.82
N GLU A 95 -54.44 17.22 -17.62
CA GLU A 95 -53.44 16.96 -16.58
C GLU A 95 -53.44 15.49 -16.15
N ARG A 96 -54.62 14.91 -15.96
CA ARG A 96 -54.76 13.48 -15.65
C ARG A 96 -54.19 12.61 -16.77
N ASN A 97 -54.41 12.96 -18.04
CA ASN A 97 -53.87 12.21 -19.17
C ASN A 97 -52.34 12.34 -19.25
N LYS A 98 -51.78 13.52 -19.00
CA LYS A 98 -50.32 13.73 -18.89
C LYS A 98 -49.72 12.89 -17.77
N LEU A 99 -50.32 12.95 -16.58
CA LEU A 99 -49.90 12.14 -15.43
C LEU A 99 -49.98 10.63 -15.74
N LYS A 100 -51.06 10.19 -16.41
CA LYS A 100 -51.22 8.78 -16.80
C LYS A 100 -50.16 8.31 -17.78
N ASN A 101 -49.75 9.14 -18.73
CA ASN A 101 -48.68 8.81 -19.67
C ASN A 101 -47.32 8.75 -18.96
N ASN A 102 -47.01 9.74 -18.13
CA ASN A 102 -45.78 9.74 -17.33
C ASN A 102 -45.70 8.51 -16.40
N LEU A 103 -46.83 8.10 -15.82
CA LEU A 103 -46.89 6.92 -14.94
C LEU A 103 -46.58 5.64 -15.74
N LYS A 104 -47.15 5.48 -16.95
CA LYS A 104 -46.81 4.36 -17.84
C LYS A 104 -45.34 4.34 -18.25
N GLU A 105 -44.77 5.50 -18.57
CA GLU A 105 -43.33 5.60 -18.90
C GLU A 105 -42.48 5.18 -17.71
N LYS A 106 -42.79 5.65 -16.49
CA LYS A 106 -42.07 5.27 -15.27
C LYS A 106 -42.24 3.80 -14.90
N GLU A 107 -43.41 3.21 -15.13
CA GLU A 107 -43.62 1.77 -14.97
C GLU A 107 -42.78 0.94 -15.95
N ALA A 108 -42.65 1.39 -17.21
CA ALA A 108 -41.81 0.76 -18.20
C ALA A 108 -40.31 0.87 -17.85
N GLU A 109 -39.86 2.04 -17.40
CA GLU A 109 -38.50 2.25 -16.88
C GLU A 109 -38.20 1.33 -15.68
N LEU A 110 -39.13 1.23 -14.73
CA LEU A 110 -39.00 0.35 -13.56
C LEU A 110 -38.91 -1.13 -13.96
N SER A 111 -39.71 -1.56 -14.93
CA SER A 111 -39.67 -2.93 -15.45
C SER A 111 -38.33 -3.24 -16.13
N ASN A 112 -37.79 -2.30 -16.90
CA ASN A 112 -36.48 -2.44 -17.53
C ASN A 112 -35.35 -2.45 -16.50
N ALA A 113 -35.39 -1.57 -15.50
CA ALA A 113 -34.41 -1.55 -14.40
C ALA A 113 -34.39 -2.89 -13.64
N LYS A 114 -35.56 -3.47 -13.33
CA LYS A 114 -35.66 -4.79 -12.69
C LYS A 114 -35.05 -5.92 -13.54
N LYS A 115 -35.19 -5.86 -14.87
CA LYS A 115 -34.54 -6.85 -15.77
C LYS A 115 -33.03 -6.71 -15.75
N ILE A 116 -32.51 -5.48 -15.76
CA ILE A 116 -31.07 -5.21 -15.66
C ILE A 116 -30.53 -5.72 -14.33
N GLU A 117 -31.19 -5.39 -13.22
CA GLU A 117 -30.83 -5.86 -11.87
C GLU A 117 -30.79 -7.38 -11.77
N LYS A 118 -31.79 -8.08 -12.35
CA LYS A 118 -31.79 -9.55 -12.37
C LYS A 118 -30.62 -10.12 -13.18
N ASN A 119 -30.22 -9.47 -14.27
CA ASN A 119 -29.10 -9.90 -15.09
C ASN A 119 -27.75 -9.63 -14.39
N THR A 120 -27.59 -8.47 -13.75
CA THR A 120 -26.38 -8.15 -12.99
C THR A 120 -26.23 -9.08 -11.78
N LEU A 121 -27.32 -9.43 -11.09
CA LEU A 121 -27.31 -10.39 -9.99
C LEU A 121 -26.85 -11.78 -10.45
N LYS A 122 -27.31 -12.24 -11.63
CA LYS A 122 -26.84 -13.51 -12.22
C LYS A 122 -25.35 -13.47 -12.53
N GLN A 123 -24.88 -12.41 -13.18
CA GLN A 123 -23.45 -12.23 -13.49
C GLN A 123 -22.60 -12.22 -12.21
N LEU A 124 -23.06 -11.51 -11.18
CA LEU A 124 -22.38 -11.44 -9.89
C LEU A 124 -22.28 -12.80 -9.20
N ASN A 125 -23.34 -13.63 -9.27
CA ASN A 125 -23.30 -14.99 -8.74
C ASN A 125 -22.33 -15.87 -9.52
N THR A 126 -22.31 -15.82 -10.86
CA THR A 126 -21.33 -16.58 -11.65
C THR A 126 -19.89 -16.16 -11.37
N MET A 127 -19.63 -14.87 -11.14
CA MET A 127 -18.30 -14.38 -10.78
C MET A 127 -17.90 -14.81 -9.37
N LYS A 128 -18.85 -14.85 -8.42
CA LYS A 128 -18.61 -15.39 -7.07
C LYS A 128 -18.24 -16.86 -7.10
N GLU A 129 -18.93 -17.67 -7.92
CA GLU A 129 -18.59 -19.09 -8.10
C GLU A 129 -17.20 -19.27 -8.73
N LYS A 130 -16.88 -18.51 -9.77
CA LYS A 130 -15.53 -18.51 -10.38
C LYS A 130 -14.44 -18.15 -9.37
N LEU A 131 -14.65 -17.11 -8.56
CA LEU A 131 -13.72 -16.72 -7.50
C LEU A 131 -13.54 -17.83 -6.46
N LYS A 132 -14.64 -18.50 -6.07
CA LYS A 132 -14.58 -19.62 -5.12
C LYS A 132 -13.75 -20.77 -5.69
N ASN A 133 -13.97 -21.13 -6.96
CA ASN A 133 -13.22 -22.19 -7.63
C ASN A 133 -11.73 -21.83 -7.78
N LEU A 134 -11.42 -20.59 -8.19
CA LEU A 134 -10.04 -20.11 -8.30
C LEU A 134 -9.33 -20.14 -6.94
N LYS A 135 -10.04 -19.79 -5.86
CA LYS A 135 -9.51 -19.87 -4.49
C LYS A 135 -9.20 -21.30 -4.06
N TYR A 136 -10.04 -22.27 -4.40
CA TYR A 136 -9.75 -23.67 -4.12
C TYR A 136 -8.55 -24.17 -4.93
N SER A 137 -8.48 -23.86 -6.23
CA SER A 137 -7.32 -24.20 -7.08
C SER A 137 -6.02 -23.61 -6.53
N LEU A 138 -6.04 -22.35 -6.11
CA LEU A 138 -4.88 -21.68 -5.53
C LEU A 138 -4.46 -22.29 -4.18
N LEU A 139 -5.42 -22.73 -3.36
CA LEU A 139 -5.11 -23.45 -2.11
C LEU A 139 -4.47 -24.81 -2.39
N GLU A 140 -4.92 -25.51 -3.43
CA GLU A 140 -4.38 -26.80 -3.85
C GLU A 140 -2.97 -26.66 -4.44
N GLU A 141 -2.75 -25.68 -5.33
CA GLU A 141 -1.43 -25.37 -5.86
C GLU A 141 -0.44 -24.95 -4.76
N ASN A 142 -0.88 -24.16 -3.78
CA ASN A 142 -0.01 -23.78 -2.65
C ASN A 142 0.39 -24.99 -1.78
N LYS A 143 -0.49 -25.99 -1.62
CA LYS A 143 -0.12 -27.24 -0.90
C LYS A 143 0.97 -27.99 -1.65
N VAL A 144 0.81 -28.17 -2.96
CA VAL A 144 1.84 -28.82 -3.80
C VAL A 144 3.16 -28.05 -3.74
N LEU A 145 3.08 -26.72 -3.76
CA LEU A 145 4.26 -25.86 -3.69
C LEU A 145 5.00 -25.99 -2.33
N GLU A 146 4.30 -26.10 -1.21
CA GLU A 146 4.92 -26.36 0.09
C GLU A 146 5.55 -27.76 0.16
N GLU A 147 4.89 -28.80 -0.36
CA GLU A 147 5.48 -30.15 -0.45
C GLU A 147 6.76 -30.16 -1.30
N VAL A 148 6.77 -29.47 -2.44
CA VAL A 148 7.96 -29.32 -3.28
C VAL A 148 9.07 -28.55 -2.55
N LYS A 149 8.75 -27.48 -1.81
CA LYS A 149 9.73 -26.75 -0.99
C LYS A 149 10.35 -27.62 0.09
N GLU A 150 9.57 -28.45 0.77
CA GLU A 150 10.10 -29.38 1.77
C GLU A 150 11.04 -30.42 1.13
N ASN A 151 10.67 -30.96 -0.04
CA ASN A 151 11.53 -31.86 -0.80
C ASN A 151 12.83 -31.18 -1.25
N ILE A 152 12.79 -29.92 -1.67
CA ILE A 152 13.99 -29.14 -2.01
C ILE A 152 14.88 -28.94 -0.77
N LYS A 153 14.31 -28.59 0.38
CA LYS A 153 15.08 -28.44 1.63
C LYS A 153 15.78 -29.75 2.02
N THR A 154 15.07 -30.87 1.99
CA THR A 154 15.65 -32.18 2.36
C THR A 154 16.73 -32.64 1.36
N THR A 155 16.55 -32.38 0.07
CA THR A 155 17.57 -32.69 -0.95
C THR A 155 18.79 -31.79 -0.84
N SER A 156 18.62 -30.50 -0.51
CA SER A 156 19.72 -29.56 -0.24
C SER A 156 20.59 -30.04 0.92
N VAL A 157 19.99 -30.44 2.05
CA VAL A 157 20.74 -30.97 3.21
C VAL A 157 21.48 -32.25 2.86
N LYS A 158 20.84 -33.17 2.10
CA LYS A 158 21.51 -34.40 1.62
C LYS A 158 22.70 -34.08 0.71
N LEU A 159 22.58 -33.03 -0.10
CA LEU A 159 23.61 -32.58 -1.04
C LEU A 159 24.78 -31.95 -0.28
N GLU A 160 24.54 -31.06 0.68
CA GLU A 160 25.58 -30.50 1.57
C GLU A 160 26.36 -31.60 2.30
N ASN A 161 25.66 -32.61 2.85
CA ASN A 161 26.30 -33.75 3.49
C ASN A 161 27.20 -34.53 2.51
N LYS A 162 26.75 -34.75 1.27
CA LYS A 162 27.58 -35.39 0.23
C LYS A 162 28.80 -34.54 -0.14
N TYR A 163 28.67 -33.21 -0.18
CA TYR A 163 29.80 -32.31 -0.42
C TYR A 163 30.84 -32.39 0.69
N LEU A 164 30.43 -32.44 1.97
CA LEU A 164 31.34 -32.62 3.10
C LEU A 164 32.10 -33.95 3.02
N VAL A 165 31.39 -35.05 2.72
CA VAL A 165 32.01 -36.37 2.55
C VAL A 165 33.01 -36.36 1.40
N ARG A 166 32.65 -35.78 0.24
CA ARG A 166 33.54 -35.64 -0.91
C ARG A 166 34.82 -34.85 -0.56
N ASN A 167 34.69 -33.72 0.12
CA ASN A 167 35.84 -32.91 0.53
C ASN A 167 36.74 -33.69 1.51
N SER A 168 36.14 -34.45 2.44
CA SER A 168 36.91 -35.31 3.37
C SER A 168 37.69 -36.41 2.65
N LEU A 169 37.11 -37.01 1.60
CA LEU A 169 37.79 -38.00 0.77
C LEU A 169 38.87 -37.37 -0.10
N GLN A 170 38.62 -36.17 -0.64
CA GLN A 170 39.60 -35.42 -1.43
C GLN A 170 40.82 -35.05 -0.59
N MET A 171 40.63 -34.59 0.66
CA MET A 171 41.74 -34.33 1.59
C MET A 171 42.54 -35.60 1.91
N LYS A 172 41.88 -36.75 2.07
CA LYS A 172 42.58 -38.03 2.27
C LYS A 172 43.38 -38.43 1.04
N LEU A 173 42.81 -38.27 -0.15
CA LEU A 173 43.48 -38.59 -1.41
C LEU A 173 44.72 -37.72 -1.59
N GLU A 174 44.59 -36.40 -1.37
CA GLU A 174 45.70 -35.46 -1.42
C GLU A 174 46.79 -35.75 -0.37
N HIS A 175 46.40 -36.15 0.85
CA HIS A 175 47.34 -36.60 1.86
C HIS A 175 48.13 -37.84 1.40
N PHE A 176 47.45 -38.85 0.84
CA PHE A 176 48.13 -40.04 0.33
C PHE A 176 49.04 -39.73 -0.86
N ASP A 177 48.62 -38.84 -1.77
CA ASP A 177 49.45 -38.38 -2.89
C ASP A 177 50.71 -37.67 -2.39
N ASN A 178 50.59 -36.82 -1.38
CA ASN A 178 51.74 -36.14 -0.76
C ASN A 178 52.67 -37.12 -0.04
N VAL A 179 52.12 -38.11 0.67
CA VAL A 179 52.92 -39.18 1.29
C VAL A 179 53.66 -39.99 0.24
N LEU A 180 53.00 -40.35 -0.86
CA LEU A 180 53.61 -41.07 -1.97
C LEU A 180 54.72 -40.23 -2.63
N HIS A 181 54.46 -38.94 -2.89
CA HIS A 181 55.44 -38.02 -3.47
C HIS A 181 56.67 -37.88 -2.57
N ASN A 182 56.49 -37.68 -1.26
CA ASN A 182 57.58 -37.60 -0.29
C ASN A 182 58.38 -38.91 -0.21
N LEU A 183 57.71 -40.06 -0.26
CA LEU A 183 58.36 -41.37 -0.26
C LEU A 183 59.21 -41.57 -1.52
N LEU A 184 58.66 -41.21 -2.69
CA LEU A 184 59.39 -41.28 -3.95
C LEU A 184 60.60 -40.35 -3.97
N LEU A 185 60.46 -39.14 -3.41
CA LEU A 185 61.58 -38.20 -3.27
C LEU A 185 62.66 -38.74 -2.33
N GLN A 186 62.28 -39.36 -1.21
CA GLN A 186 63.22 -40.01 -0.30
C GLN A 186 63.96 -41.16 -1.01
N CYS A 187 63.26 -41.99 -1.80
CA CYS A 187 63.90 -43.03 -2.59
C CYS A 187 64.88 -42.47 -3.64
N LYS A 188 64.58 -41.30 -4.23
CA LYS A 188 65.50 -40.59 -5.13
C LYS A 188 66.76 -40.13 -4.39
N MET A 189 66.61 -39.50 -3.23
CA MET A 189 67.74 -39.01 -2.41
C MET A 189 68.64 -40.15 -1.90
N GLU A 190 68.04 -41.31 -1.60
CA GLU A 190 68.76 -42.51 -1.15
C GLU A 190 69.34 -43.33 -2.33
N ASN A 191 69.18 -42.88 -3.58
CA ASN A 191 69.58 -43.58 -4.81
C ASN A 191 69.06 -45.04 -4.86
N LEU A 192 67.82 -45.26 -4.42
CA LEU A 192 67.18 -46.56 -4.47
C LEU A 192 66.62 -46.82 -5.88
N GLU A 193 67.18 -47.79 -6.59
CA GLU A 193 66.66 -48.24 -7.88
C GLU A 193 65.29 -48.92 -7.71
N LEU A 194 64.21 -48.18 -7.98
CA LEU A 194 62.85 -48.72 -7.95
C LEU A 194 62.53 -49.40 -9.29
N PRO A 195 61.96 -50.62 -9.27
CA PRO A 195 61.48 -51.27 -10.48
C PRO A 195 60.18 -50.58 -10.95
N LEU A 196 60.25 -49.79 -12.02
CA LEU A 196 59.11 -49.04 -12.58
C LEU A 196 58.49 -49.78 -13.79
N VAL A 197 57.18 -49.65 -13.99
CA VAL A 197 56.44 -50.08 -15.19
C VAL A 197 56.28 -48.93 -16.18
N LYS A 198 56.02 -47.72 -15.68
CA LYS A 198 55.89 -46.46 -16.44
C LYS A 198 56.41 -45.29 -15.61
N GLY A 199 56.96 -44.27 -16.29
CA GLY A 199 57.50 -43.05 -15.68
C GLY A 199 59.00 -43.13 -15.35
N SER A 200 59.63 -41.97 -15.16
CA SER A 200 61.03 -41.85 -14.73
C SER A 200 61.11 -41.16 -13.36
N VAL A 201 62.04 -41.62 -12.51
CA VAL A 201 62.32 -41.00 -11.19
C VAL A 201 62.88 -39.58 -11.33
N ASP A 202 63.44 -39.23 -12.49
CA ASP A 202 63.96 -37.90 -12.79
C ASP A 202 62.87 -36.87 -13.13
N GLU A 203 61.63 -37.29 -13.42
CA GLU A 203 60.49 -36.38 -13.61
C GLU A 203 59.87 -35.90 -12.29
N ILE A 204 60.42 -36.34 -11.15
CA ILE A 204 60.00 -35.90 -9.81
C ILE A 204 60.77 -34.61 -9.48
N ASP A 205 60.09 -33.48 -9.63
CA ASP A 205 60.61 -32.15 -9.30
C ASP A 205 60.59 -31.90 -7.78
N GLU A 206 61.69 -31.38 -7.22
CA GLU A 206 61.81 -31.03 -5.79
C GLU A 206 60.94 -29.82 -5.38
N THR A 207 60.48 -29.05 -6.36
CA THR A 207 59.84 -27.74 -6.18
C THR A 207 58.32 -27.78 -6.01
N GLU A 208 57.66 -28.94 -6.12
CA GLU A 208 56.18 -29.01 -6.06
C GLU A 208 55.59 -29.13 -4.64
N SER A 209 56.41 -29.11 -3.58
CA SER A 209 55.93 -29.14 -2.20
C SER A 209 55.32 -27.82 -1.70
N SER A 210 55.37 -26.73 -2.48
CA SER A 210 54.92 -25.40 -2.05
C SER A 210 53.84 -24.79 -2.95
N VAL A 211 52.67 -25.42 -3.07
CA VAL A 211 51.48 -24.78 -3.65
C VAL A 211 50.41 -24.61 -2.58
N TYR A 212 50.69 -23.71 -1.62
CA TYR A 212 49.64 -22.99 -0.90
C TYR A 212 49.17 -21.80 -1.74
N GLU A 213 48.58 -22.06 -2.91
CA GLU A 213 47.77 -21.05 -3.59
C GLU A 213 46.48 -21.67 -4.08
N SER A 214 45.45 -21.54 -3.25
CA SER A 214 44.06 -21.77 -3.60
C SER A 214 43.60 -20.74 -4.64
N SER A 215 43.85 -21.01 -5.91
CA SER A 215 43.12 -20.38 -7.02
C SER A 215 41.94 -21.28 -7.42
N PRO A 216 40.67 -20.81 -7.44
CA PRO A 216 39.49 -21.66 -7.61
C PRO A 216 39.21 -22.09 -9.07
N GLY A 217 40.19 -22.01 -9.98
CA GLY A 217 39.95 -22.01 -11.42
C GLY A 217 40.56 -23.17 -12.23
N SER A 218 41.20 -24.15 -11.61
CA SER A 218 41.93 -25.19 -12.35
C SER A 218 41.60 -26.60 -11.89
N GLU A 219 40.44 -27.11 -12.29
CA GLU A 219 40.12 -28.55 -12.25
C GLU A 219 41.10 -29.40 -13.08
N ASN A 220 41.93 -28.76 -13.92
CA ASN A 220 42.82 -29.44 -14.85
C ASN A 220 44.22 -29.77 -14.32
N ARG A 221 44.56 -29.48 -13.05
CA ARG A 221 45.86 -29.89 -12.46
C ARG A 221 45.84 -31.23 -11.72
N TYR A 222 44.65 -31.75 -11.36
CA TYR A 222 44.56 -33.01 -10.62
C TYR A 222 44.90 -34.25 -11.47
N TYR A 223 44.76 -34.18 -12.81
CA TYR A 223 45.00 -35.31 -13.70
C TYR A 223 46.47 -35.52 -14.10
N GLY A 224 47.40 -34.68 -13.62
CA GLY A 224 48.84 -34.86 -13.86
C GLY A 224 49.52 -35.88 -12.93
N LYS A 225 48.86 -36.27 -11.83
CA LYS A 225 49.49 -36.90 -10.66
C LYS A 225 49.67 -38.42 -10.68
N MET A 226 49.63 -39.08 -11.83
CA MET A 226 49.99 -40.51 -11.88
C MET A 226 50.71 -40.88 -13.17
N ARG A 227 51.98 -40.47 -13.27
CA ARG A 227 52.88 -40.93 -14.34
C ARG A 227 53.80 -42.07 -13.94
N ILE A 228 53.86 -42.43 -12.65
CA ILE A 228 54.80 -43.43 -12.14
C ILE A 228 54.03 -44.63 -11.60
N GLU A 229 54.02 -45.73 -12.36
CA GLU A 229 53.47 -47.02 -11.94
C GLU A 229 54.62 -47.93 -11.50
N ILE A 230 54.69 -48.30 -10.22
CA ILE A 230 55.77 -49.15 -9.69
C ILE A 230 55.44 -50.63 -9.96
N ASN A 231 56.44 -51.40 -10.40
CA ASN A 231 56.30 -52.82 -10.68
C ASN A 231 56.41 -53.66 -9.39
N PHE A 232 55.26 -54.00 -8.81
CA PHE A 232 55.21 -54.89 -7.65
C PHE A 232 55.33 -56.39 -8.00
N GLY A 233 55.66 -56.76 -9.23
CA GLY A 233 55.79 -58.15 -9.68
C GLY A 233 57.01 -58.89 -9.11
N VAL A 234 58.05 -58.14 -8.71
CA VAL A 234 59.30 -58.69 -8.16
C VAL A 234 59.18 -59.04 -6.66
N LEU A 235 58.11 -58.59 -5.99
CA LEU A 235 57.89 -58.84 -4.57
C LEU A 235 57.30 -60.24 -4.31
N ARG A 236 57.73 -60.88 -3.21
CA ARG A 236 57.13 -62.13 -2.71
C ARG A 236 55.63 -61.94 -2.47
N SER A 237 54.82 -62.96 -2.81
CA SER A 237 53.35 -62.91 -2.78
C SER A 237 52.73 -62.47 -1.43
N ALA A 238 53.43 -62.70 -0.32
CA ALA A 238 53.01 -62.26 1.02
C ALA A 238 53.04 -60.72 1.22
N LEU A 239 53.93 -60.01 0.51
CA LEU A 239 54.08 -58.54 0.60
C LEU A 239 53.17 -57.79 -0.38
N ARG A 240 52.60 -58.48 -1.37
CA ARG A 240 51.75 -57.88 -2.41
C ARG A 240 50.28 -57.78 -1.99
N LYS A 241 49.88 -58.45 -0.90
CA LYS A 241 48.48 -58.61 -0.48
C LYS A 241 48.21 -58.35 1.01
N SER A 242 49.22 -58.02 1.83
CA SER A 242 49.00 -57.87 3.27
C SER A 242 48.35 -56.53 3.60
N SER A 243 47.16 -56.59 4.21
CA SER A 243 46.43 -55.44 4.77
C SER A 243 47.14 -54.77 5.97
N ASN A 244 48.22 -55.36 6.49
CA ASN A 244 48.93 -54.90 7.69
C ASN A 244 50.37 -54.48 7.38
N VAL A 245 50.56 -53.66 6.33
CA VAL A 245 51.83 -52.96 6.06
C VAL A 245 52.26 -52.15 7.29
N GLU A 246 51.31 -51.53 8.00
CA GLU A 246 51.55 -50.77 9.22
C GLU A 246 52.23 -51.57 10.34
N ALA A 247 51.90 -52.86 10.53
CA ALA A 247 52.46 -53.64 11.63
C ALA A 247 53.97 -53.89 11.44
N SER A 248 54.40 -54.25 10.22
CA SER A 248 55.83 -54.42 9.91
C SER A 248 56.57 -53.09 9.81
N LEU A 249 55.91 -52.02 9.35
CA LEU A 249 56.49 -50.67 9.33
C LEU A 249 56.67 -50.12 10.75
N ASN A 250 55.73 -50.41 11.66
CA ASN A 250 55.80 -50.02 13.07
C ASN A 250 56.92 -50.76 13.81
N GLN A 251 57.17 -52.03 13.48
CA GLN A 251 58.30 -52.78 14.01
C GLN A 251 59.64 -52.15 13.61
N MET A 252 59.83 -51.85 12.32
CA MET A 252 61.06 -51.16 11.86
C MET A 252 61.18 -49.72 12.39
N LYS A 253 60.07 -48.98 12.50
CA LYS A 253 60.06 -47.65 13.13
C LYS A 253 60.45 -47.71 14.61
N SER A 254 60.03 -48.75 15.33
CA SER A 254 60.42 -48.98 16.74
C SER A 254 61.94 -49.16 16.86
N GLU A 255 62.53 -50.00 16.01
CA GLU A 255 63.97 -50.26 16.01
C GLU A 255 64.78 -49.01 15.64
N ILE A 256 64.31 -48.23 14.64
CA ILE A 256 64.90 -46.95 14.28
C ILE A 256 64.74 -45.91 15.40
N GLN A 257 63.60 -45.89 16.11
CA GLN A 257 63.38 -45.03 17.26
C GLN A 257 64.30 -45.37 18.43
N ASP A 258 64.59 -46.65 18.65
CA ASP A 258 65.50 -47.09 19.71
C ASP A 258 66.95 -46.72 19.39
N ILE A 259 67.36 -46.80 18.11
CA ILE A 259 68.66 -46.32 17.64
C ILE A 259 68.75 -44.79 17.71
N LYS A 260 67.70 -44.06 17.30
CA LYS A 260 67.63 -42.59 17.43
C LYS A 260 67.55 -42.11 18.88
N LYS A 261 66.94 -42.87 19.79
CA LYS A 261 66.97 -42.61 21.24
C LYS A 261 68.39 -42.76 21.77
N ARG A 262 69.08 -43.86 21.44
CA ARG A 262 70.50 -44.04 21.77
C ARG A 262 71.41 -42.92 21.25
N ILE A 263 71.13 -42.36 20.08
CA ILE A 263 71.88 -41.20 19.54
C ILE A 263 71.53 -39.90 20.27
N ARG A 264 70.28 -39.71 20.71
CA ARG A 264 69.84 -38.52 21.46
C ARG A 264 70.26 -38.54 22.93
N ASP A 265 70.33 -39.72 23.54
CA ASP A 265 70.81 -39.89 24.91
C ASP A 265 72.31 -39.52 25.03
N ILE A 266 73.03 -39.44 23.91
CA ILE A 266 74.43 -38.99 23.82
C ILE A 266 74.55 -37.45 23.69
N ASN A 267 73.46 -36.71 23.41
CA ASN A 267 73.48 -35.25 23.24
C ASN A 267 72.19 -34.56 23.74
N PRO A 268 72.04 -34.25 25.05
CA PRO A 268 70.82 -33.62 25.55
C PRO A 268 71.07 -32.20 26.10
N ASN A 269 71.29 -31.21 25.23
CA ASN A 269 71.06 -29.80 25.59
C ASN A 269 70.70 -28.83 24.44
N MET A 270 70.22 -29.33 23.30
CA MET A 270 69.82 -28.48 22.15
C MET A 270 68.32 -28.08 22.16
N LYS A 271 67.45 -28.90 22.76
CA LYS A 271 66.00 -28.67 22.68
C LYS A 271 65.48 -27.51 23.54
N VAL A 272 66.12 -27.23 24.67
CA VAL A 272 65.74 -26.11 25.53
C VAL A 272 66.17 -24.78 24.91
N ALA A 273 67.31 -24.75 24.21
CA ALA A 273 67.77 -23.57 23.47
C ALA A 273 66.93 -23.28 22.22
N GLU A 274 66.61 -24.29 21.41
CA GLU A 274 65.79 -24.12 20.20
C GLU A 274 64.35 -23.68 20.48
N GLU A 275 63.77 -24.08 21.62
CA GLU A 275 62.44 -23.62 22.02
C GLU A 275 62.48 -22.18 22.57
N PHE A 276 63.56 -21.77 23.23
CA PHE A 276 63.74 -20.40 23.72
C PHE A 276 63.95 -19.41 22.56
N ASP A 277 64.79 -19.76 21.59
CA ASP A 277 65.07 -18.90 20.43
C ASP A 277 63.80 -18.68 19.58
N LYS A 278 62.98 -19.72 19.36
CA LYS A 278 61.70 -19.59 18.63
C LYS A 278 60.70 -18.67 19.34
N ILE A 279 60.66 -18.71 20.67
CA ILE A 279 59.79 -17.83 21.46
C ILE A 279 60.30 -16.39 21.40
N GLN A 280 61.62 -16.18 21.42
CA GLN A 280 62.24 -14.87 21.34
C GLN A 280 62.06 -14.23 19.95
N ASP A 281 62.19 -15.01 18.88
CA ASP A 281 61.92 -14.56 17.50
C ASP A 281 60.44 -14.19 17.30
N LEU A 282 59.51 -14.98 17.83
CA LEU A 282 58.08 -14.69 17.74
C LEU A 282 57.73 -13.39 18.49
N LEU A 283 58.35 -13.13 19.65
CA LEU A 283 58.14 -11.90 20.41
C LEU A 283 58.67 -10.66 19.67
N ALA A 284 59.87 -10.74 19.09
CA ALA A 284 60.43 -9.65 18.29
C ALA A 284 59.59 -9.35 17.04
N ASP A 285 59.09 -10.38 16.35
CA ASP A 285 58.22 -10.23 15.17
C ASP A 285 56.88 -9.57 15.51
N LEU A 286 56.29 -9.90 16.66
CA LEU A 286 55.05 -9.27 17.11
C LEU A 286 55.28 -7.79 17.48
N GLN A 287 56.38 -7.47 18.17
CA GLN A 287 56.74 -6.09 18.51
C GLN A 287 56.92 -5.22 17.26
N THR A 288 57.63 -5.72 16.25
CA THR A 288 57.84 -4.97 15.00
C THR A 288 56.55 -4.77 14.21
N LYS A 289 55.66 -5.77 14.15
CA LYS A 289 54.34 -5.63 13.50
C LYS A 289 53.46 -4.62 14.22
N LEU A 290 53.42 -4.63 15.55
CA LEU A 290 52.61 -3.71 16.34
C LEU A 290 53.10 -2.26 16.18
N ASN A 291 54.40 -2.01 16.27
CA ASN A 291 54.99 -0.69 16.06
C ASN A 291 54.78 -0.17 14.63
N ARG A 292 54.87 -1.05 13.61
CA ARG A 292 54.55 -0.69 12.23
C ARG A 292 53.09 -0.27 12.08
N SER A 293 52.14 -1.03 12.63
CA SER A 293 50.72 -0.66 12.58
C SER A 293 50.43 0.64 13.34
N GLY A 294 51.06 0.87 14.49
CA GLY A 294 50.91 2.09 15.27
C GLY A 294 51.33 3.34 14.50
N ASN A 295 52.50 3.32 13.87
CA ASN A 295 53.00 4.44 13.08
C ASN A 295 52.13 4.74 11.84
N ILE A 296 51.58 3.70 11.20
CA ILE A 296 50.65 3.87 10.06
C ILE A 296 49.37 4.55 10.53
N LEU A 297 48.81 4.11 11.67
CA LEU A 297 47.59 4.70 12.24
C LEU A 297 47.80 6.15 12.67
N GLU A 298 48.94 6.49 13.26
CA GLU A 298 49.28 7.87 13.65
C GLU A 298 49.36 8.81 12.43
N GLY A 299 49.94 8.34 11.31
CA GLY A 299 49.98 9.10 10.08
C GLY A 299 48.61 9.31 9.44
N LEU A 300 47.77 8.25 9.42
CA LEU A 300 46.44 8.31 8.82
C LEU A 300 45.48 9.18 9.65
N ILE A 301 45.57 9.14 10.99
CA ILE A 301 44.67 9.92 11.84
C ILE A 301 44.89 11.41 11.74
N ASP A 302 46.15 11.85 11.65
CA ASP A 302 46.45 13.26 11.43
C ASP A 302 45.94 13.73 10.05
N GLN A 303 46.05 12.89 9.01
CA GLN A 303 45.52 13.19 7.67
C GLN A 303 43.99 13.31 7.66
N VAL A 304 43.28 12.31 8.18
CA VAL A 304 41.80 12.29 8.19
C VAL A 304 41.25 13.41 9.08
N TYR A 305 41.89 13.71 10.20
CA TYR A 305 41.45 14.79 11.08
C TYR A 305 41.56 16.17 10.43
N LYS A 306 42.63 16.41 9.65
CA LYS A 306 42.82 17.63 8.83
C LYS A 306 41.80 17.73 7.70
N GLU A 307 41.54 16.63 6.99
CA GLU A 307 40.51 16.56 5.94
C GLU A 307 39.12 16.92 6.51
N LEU A 308 38.77 16.40 7.69
CA LEU A 308 37.48 16.67 8.33
C LEU A 308 37.29 18.12 8.77
N HIS A 309 38.37 18.82 9.17
CA HIS A 309 38.30 20.20 9.64
C HIS A 309 38.55 21.25 8.54
N ASN A 310 38.81 20.83 7.29
CA ASN A 310 39.11 21.72 6.16
C ASN A 310 40.11 22.85 6.50
N SER A 311 41.04 22.57 7.41
CA SER A 311 42.04 23.52 7.91
C SER A 311 43.29 22.77 8.36
N ASN A 312 44.47 23.31 8.02
CA ASN A 312 45.75 22.69 8.33
C ASN A 312 46.21 22.88 9.79
N ASP A 313 45.46 23.65 10.58
CA ASP A 313 45.82 24.03 11.95
C ASP A 313 45.35 23.02 13.00
N GLY A 314 44.55 22.03 12.61
CA GLY A 314 44.15 20.90 13.46
C GLY A 314 45.17 19.76 13.37
N ARG A 315 45.49 19.12 14.50
CA ARG A 315 46.37 17.94 14.55
C ARG A 315 45.80 16.87 15.48
N ALA A 316 45.87 15.61 15.07
CA ALA A 316 45.46 14.48 15.89
C ALA A 316 46.67 13.58 16.12
N LEU A 317 46.95 13.25 17.38
CA LEU A 317 48.15 12.52 17.77
C LEU A 317 47.78 11.31 18.64
N LEU A 318 48.29 10.14 18.25
CA LEU A 318 48.22 8.91 19.04
C LEU A 318 49.60 8.65 19.62
N THR A 319 49.76 8.80 20.94
CA THR A 319 51.03 8.54 21.62
C THR A 319 50.95 7.25 22.42
N LEU A 320 51.94 6.38 22.27
CA LEU A 320 52.11 5.20 23.11
C LEU A 320 52.67 5.60 24.48
N GLU A 321 52.13 5.02 25.55
CA GLU A 321 52.65 5.27 26.91
C GLU A 321 54.00 4.58 27.17
N ASN A 322 54.25 3.45 26.51
CA ASN A 322 55.52 2.72 26.57
C ASN A 322 55.98 2.34 25.14
N TYR A 323 57.17 2.82 24.74
CA TYR A 323 57.75 2.57 23.42
C TYR A 323 58.56 1.26 23.32
N GLU A 324 59.04 0.73 24.44
CA GLU A 324 59.82 -0.53 24.44
C GLU A 324 58.89 -1.76 24.44
N GLU A 325 57.83 -1.72 25.24
CA GLU A 325 56.85 -2.81 25.33
C GLU A 325 55.41 -2.27 25.14
N PRO A 326 54.99 -2.02 23.89
CA PRO A 326 53.69 -1.40 23.57
C PRO A 326 52.47 -2.22 24.02
N TYR A 327 52.62 -3.53 24.26
CA TYR A 327 51.55 -4.40 24.76
C TYR A 327 51.31 -4.27 26.27
N LEU A 328 52.26 -3.69 27.03
CA LEU A 328 52.13 -3.45 28.47
C LEU A 328 51.64 -2.03 28.79
N GLY A 329 51.69 -1.10 27.82
CA GLY A 329 51.24 0.30 27.96
C GLY A 329 49.92 0.58 27.26
N GLY A 330 49.26 1.69 27.63
CA GLY A 330 48.08 2.19 26.93
C GLY A 330 48.43 3.04 25.69
N VAL A 331 47.41 3.31 24.87
CA VAL A 331 47.49 4.29 23.78
C VAL A 331 46.72 5.54 24.20
N LYS A 332 47.37 6.70 24.19
CA LYS A 332 46.73 7.97 24.53
C LYS A 332 46.42 8.76 23.26
N TYR A 333 45.13 9.09 23.10
CA TYR A 333 44.65 9.91 21.99
C TYR A 333 44.50 11.37 22.42
N SER A 334 45.24 12.27 21.76
CA SER A 334 45.22 13.70 22.03
C SER A 334 44.98 14.47 20.75
N VAL A 335 44.20 15.55 20.84
CA VAL A 335 43.77 16.30 19.67
C VAL A 335 43.97 17.79 19.89
N GLN A 336 44.45 18.46 18.85
CA GLN A 336 44.62 19.89 18.78
C GLN A 336 43.59 20.47 17.81
N VAL A 337 42.67 21.25 18.36
CA VAL A 337 41.66 21.99 17.59
C VAL A 337 42.28 23.31 17.10
N PRO A 338 41.96 23.79 15.88
CA PRO A 338 42.47 25.05 15.36
C PRO A 338 42.30 26.21 16.35
N GLY A 339 43.41 26.87 16.71
CA GLY A 339 43.43 28.00 17.65
C GLY A 339 43.44 27.64 19.14
N LYS A 340 43.41 26.35 19.51
CA LYS A 340 43.52 25.87 20.90
C LYS A 340 44.79 25.03 21.12
N LYS A 341 45.16 24.84 22.39
CA LYS A 341 46.25 23.93 22.79
C LYS A 341 45.82 22.47 22.57
N CYS A 342 46.79 21.57 22.42
CA CYS A 342 46.53 20.13 22.36
C CYS A 342 45.98 19.63 23.70
N ILE A 343 44.84 18.94 23.68
CA ILE A 343 44.11 18.50 24.87
C ILE A 343 43.74 17.01 24.69
N ALA A 344 43.73 16.26 25.80
CA ALA A 344 43.29 14.87 25.82
C ALA A 344 41.76 14.76 25.61
N MET A 345 41.28 13.64 25.09
CA MET A 345 39.86 13.46 24.73
C MET A 345 38.87 13.83 25.85
N ASP A 346 39.20 13.53 27.11
CA ASP A 346 38.32 13.76 28.26
C ASP A 346 38.02 15.24 28.56
N CYS A 347 38.85 16.16 28.04
CA CYS A 347 38.75 17.60 28.28
C CYS A 347 38.26 18.37 27.03
N LEU A 348 37.79 17.66 26.00
CA LEU A 348 37.23 18.26 24.79
C LEU A 348 35.73 18.59 24.95
N SER A 349 35.27 19.59 24.20
CA SER A 349 33.82 19.83 24.05
C SER A 349 33.15 18.64 23.37
N ALA A 350 31.90 18.35 23.68
CA ALA A 350 31.16 17.21 23.12
C ALA A 350 31.17 17.17 21.57
N GLY A 351 31.14 18.34 20.91
CA GLY A 351 31.26 18.42 19.45
C GLY A 351 32.67 18.12 18.93
N GLU A 352 33.71 18.57 19.63
CA GLU A 352 35.12 18.31 19.28
C GLU A 352 35.47 16.83 19.53
N ALA A 353 34.97 16.25 20.62
CA ALA A 353 35.11 14.83 20.94
C ALA A 353 34.40 13.93 19.92
N ALA A 354 33.22 14.33 19.42
CA ALA A 354 32.50 13.60 18.37
C ALA A 354 33.29 13.61 17.04
N MET A 355 33.85 14.75 16.65
CA MET A 355 34.69 14.86 15.44
C MET A 355 35.99 14.06 15.57
N ALA A 356 36.65 14.11 16.72
CA ALA A 356 37.86 13.33 16.98
C ALA A 356 37.60 11.81 16.98
N SER A 357 36.45 11.38 17.50
CA SER A 357 36.04 9.96 17.49
C SER A 357 35.68 9.49 16.07
N LEU A 358 35.00 10.33 15.29
CA LEU A 358 34.71 10.03 13.87
C LEU A 358 35.99 9.92 13.04
N ALA A 359 36.96 10.80 13.27
CA ALA A 359 38.26 10.72 12.62
C ALA A 359 38.96 9.38 12.91
N PHE A 360 39.00 8.96 14.18
CA PHE A 360 39.57 7.68 14.58
C PHE A 360 38.84 6.48 13.94
N LEU A 361 37.50 6.52 13.87
CA LEU A 361 36.72 5.46 13.21
C LEU A 361 36.98 5.40 11.70
N PHE A 362 37.07 6.54 11.04
CA PHE A 362 37.41 6.58 9.62
C PHE A 362 38.83 6.10 9.35
N THR A 363 39.76 6.27 10.29
CA THR A 363 41.13 5.75 10.13
C THR A 363 41.23 4.25 10.29
N LEU A 364 40.37 3.64 11.10
CA LEU A 364 40.31 2.18 11.22
C LEU A 364 39.65 1.51 10.02
N ASN A 365 38.78 2.23 9.31
CA ASN A 365 38.01 1.72 8.18
C ASN A 365 38.64 2.05 6.81
N ARG A 366 39.84 2.65 6.80
CA ARG A 366 40.59 3.02 5.60
C ARG A 366 41.76 2.06 5.43
#